data_AF-A0A386WFL3-F1
#
_entry.id   AF-A0A386WFL3-F1
#
_cell.length_a   1.000
_cell.length_b   1.000
_cell.length_c   1.000
_cell.angle_alpha   90.00
_cell.angle_beta   90.00
_cell.angle_gamma   90.00
#
_symmetry.space_group_name_H-M   'P 1'
#
loop_
_entity.id
_entity.type
_entity.pdbx_description
1 polymer ?
#
loop_
_entity_poly.entity_id
_entity_poly.type
_entity_poly.pdbx_seq_one_letter_code
_entity_poly.pdbx_strand_id
1 'polypeptide(L)'
;MGRRRRGPQQPLPPASRSNSATATPSTRPTQRPWCDEQSGGCRLWIPVNGEVGHGYGACTNPASNFDGRVRFEHDGCTAFANRDDGSFG
;
A
#
# COMPACT_ATOMS: atom_id res chain seq x y z
N MET A 1 -48.25 -23.89 -25.74
CA MET A 1 -48.44 -22.42 -25.80
C MET A 1 -48.47 -21.87 -24.38
N GLY A 2 -47.35 -21.34 -23.87
CA GLY A 2 -47.26 -20.80 -22.51
C GLY A 2 -46.88 -19.32 -22.55
N ARG A 3 -47.85 -18.42 -22.33
CA ARG A 3 -47.58 -16.97 -22.24
C ARG A 3 -47.04 -16.67 -20.84
N ARG A 4 -45.71 -16.53 -20.71
CA ARG A 4 -45.08 -15.98 -19.50
C ARG A 4 -45.47 -14.51 -19.38
N ARG A 5 -46.35 -14.17 -18.43
CA ARG A 5 -46.68 -12.79 -18.08
C ARG A 5 -45.46 -12.20 -17.35
N ARG A 6 -44.80 -11.20 -17.95
CA ARG A 6 -43.77 -10.38 -17.30
C ARG A 6 -44.46 -9.55 -16.21
N GLY A 7 -43.99 -9.69 -14.96
CA GLY A 7 -44.42 -8.85 -13.83
C GLY A 7 -43.95 -7.40 -14.00
N PRO A 8 -44.52 -6.45 -13.24
CA PRO A 8 -44.19 -5.03 -13.36
C PRO A 8 -42.74 -4.78 -12.91
N GLN A 9 -41.98 -4.11 -13.78
CA GLN A 9 -40.63 -3.61 -13.51
C GLN A 9 -40.71 -2.59 -12.37
N GLN A 10 -39.94 -2.77 -11.30
CA GLN A 10 -39.81 -1.74 -10.27
C GLN A 10 -39.00 -0.54 -10.79
N PRO A 11 -39.29 0.70 -10.37
CA PRO A 11 -38.51 1.87 -10.78
C PRO A 11 -37.11 1.81 -10.16
N LEU A 12 -36.09 2.12 -10.97
CA LEU A 12 -34.73 2.31 -10.50
C LEU A 12 -34.67 3.52 -9.55
N PRO A 13 -33.86 3.47 -8.46
CA PRO A 13 -33.64 4.63 -7.62
C PRO A 13 -32.90 5.74 -8.41
N PRO A 14 -33.13 7.04 -8.11
CA PRO A 14 -32.41 8.11 -8.79
C PRO A 14 -30.92 8.01 -8.46
N ALA A 15 -30.09 8.18 -9.48
CA ALA A 15 -28.64 8.25 -9.34
C ALA A 15 -28.29 9.44 -8.42
N SER A 16 -27.79 9.15 -7.22
CA SER A 16 -27.22 10.13 -6.32
C SER A 16 -26.00 10.78 -6.97
N ARG A 17 -26.21 11.91 -7.66
CA ARG A 17 -25.13 12.82 -8.05
C ARG A 17 -24.77 13.68 -6.85
N SER A 18 -23.77 13.26 -6.09
CA SER A 18 -23.10 14.15 -5.15
C SER A 18 -21.97 14.88 -5.89
N ASN A 19 -22.30 16.05 -6.45
CA ASN A 19 -21.30 17.08 -6.77
C ASN A 19 -21.18 18.00 -5.55
N SER A 20 -19.99 18.04 -4.95
CA SER A 20 -19.31 19.22 -4.36
C SER A 20 -18.30 18.72 -3.34
N ALA A 21 -17.06 18.49 -3.76
CA ALA A 21 -15.93 18.51 -2.86
C ALA A 21 -15.06 19.69 -3.27
N THR A 22 -15.31 20.83 -2.62
CA THR A 22 -14.37 21.94 -2.49
C THR A 22 -12.97 21.36 -2.27
N ALA A 23 -12.03 21.71 -3.15
CA ALA A 23 -10.63 21.37 -2.98
C ALA A 23 -10.11 22.06 -1.71
N THR A 24 -10.16 21.36 -0.57
CA THR A 24 -9.40 21.69 0.62
C THR A 24 -7.91 21.54 0.29
N PRO A 25 -7.02 22.44 0.75
CA PRO A 25 -5.59 22.22 0.59
C PRO A 25 -5.28 20.87 1.20
N SER A 26 -4.65 20.00 0.41
CA SER A 26 -4.29 18.65 0.82
C SER A 26 -3.33 18.75 2.00
N THR A 27 -3.88 18.75 3.21
CA THR A 27 -3.10 18.55 4.43
C THR A 27 -2.51 17.16 4.26
N ARG A 28 -1.19 17.12 3.99
CA ARG A 28 -0.39 15.89 3.96
C ARG A 28 -0.87 15.02 5.13
N PRO A 29 -1.40 13.81 4.88
CA PRO A 29 -1.98 13.02 5.96
C PRO A 29 -0.88 12.86 7.01
N THR A 30 -1.23 13.18 8.26
CA THR A 30 -0.37 13.06 9.44
C THR A 30 0.46 11.79 9.31
N GLN A 31 1.80 11.92 9.26
CA GLN A 31 2.74 10.81 9.22
C GLN A 31 2.32 9.78 10.26
N ARG A 32 1.71 8.69 9.80
CA ARG A 32 1.35 7.60 10.69
C ARG A 32 2.60 6.70 10.79
N PRO A 33 2.96 6.22 11.98
CA PRO A 33 4.28 5.63 12.23
C PRO A 33 4.66 4.44 11.34
N TRP A 34 3.70 3.67 10.80
CA TRP A 34 4.08 2.59 9.85
C TRP A 34 4.57 3.11 8.50
N CYS A 35 4.29 4.38 8.15
CA CYS A 35 4.63 4.94 6.85
C CYS A 35 6.13 5.28 6.76
N ASP A 36 6.77 5.56 7.88
CA ASP A 36 8.13 6.12 7.93
C ASP A 36 9.23 5.07 8.17
N GLU A 37 8.88 3.81 8.45
CA GLU A 37 9.84 2.75 8.83
C GLU A 37 9.73 1.49 7.96
N GLN A 38 9.29 1.68 6.72
CA GLN A 38 9.09 0.59 5.75
C GLN A 38 10.42 0.01 5.28
N SER A 39 10.51 -1.31 5.11
CA SER A 39 11.75 -2.00 4.74
C SER A 39 12.39 -1.40 3.49
N GLY A 40 11.59 -1.10 2.48
CA GLY A 40 12.00 -0.54 1.21
C GLY A 40 12.54 0.88 1.31
N GLY A 41 12.42 1.57 2.45
CA GLY A 41 13.08 2.85 2.72
C GLY A 41 14.34 2.71 3.60
N CYS A 42 14.69 1.48 4.01
CA CYS A 42 15.82 1.23 4.89
C CYS A 42 17.11 1.05 4.07
N ARG A 43 18.19 1.73 4.45
CA ARG A 43 19.51 1.59 3.79
C ARG A 43 20.11 0.19 3.87
N LEU A 44 19.59 -0.65 4.78
CA LEU A 44 20.01 -2.03 5.02
C LEU A 44 19.05 -3.05 4.40
N TRP A 45 18.13 -2.58 3.54
CA TRP A 45 17.30 -3.43 2.70
C TRP A 45 17.84 -3.38 1.28
N ILE A 46 18.12 -4.55 0.71
CA ILE A 46 18.66 -4.69 -0.64
C ILE A 46 17.59 -5.36 -1.51
N PRO A 47 17.13 -4.71 -2.60
CA PRO A 47 16.15 -5.31 -3.49
C PRO A 47 16.68 -6.63 -4.05
N VAL A 48 15.85 -7.66 -4.02
CA VAL A 48 16.14 -8.96 -4.65
C VAL A 48 15.24 -9.13 -5.86
N ASN A 49 15.78 -9.74 -6.91
CA ASN A 49 15.05 -10.01 -8.15
C ASN A 49 15.07 -11.52 -8.42
N GLY A 50 14.08 -12.01 -9.16
CA GLY A 50 13.93 -13.43 -9.49
C GLY A 50 12.54 -13.95 -9.16
N GLU A 51 12.46 -15.22 -8.74
CA GLU A 51 11.19 -15.92 -8.47
C GLU A 51 10.32 -15.25 -7.40
N VAL A 52 10.96 -14.58 -6.43
CA VAL A 52 10.28 -13.84 -5.35
C VAL A 52 9.51 -12.62 -5.86
N GLY A 53 9.84 -12.10 -7.04
CA GLY A 53 9.17 -10.95 -7.65
C GLY A 53 9.59 -9.59 -7.09
N HIS A 54 8.97 -8.54 -7.62
CA HIS A 54 9.24 -7.15 -7.26
C HIS A 54 8.66 -6.81 -5.87
N GLY A 55 9.20 -5.77 -5.23
CA GLY A 55 8.77 -5.30 -3.91
C GLY A 55 9.35 -6.10 -2.75
N TYR A 56 10.28 -7.02 -3.01
CA TYR A 56 10.97 -7.80 -2.00
C TYR A 56 12.47 -7.49 -1.98
N GLY A 57 13.04 -7.62 -0.78
CA GLY A 57 14.46 -7.39 -0.57
C GLY A 57 14.93 -8.07 0.71
N ALA A 58 16.24 -8.28 0.79
CA ALA A 58 16.87 -8.89 1.94
C ALA A 58 17.29 -7.83 2.96
N CYS A 59 17.00 -8.07 4.24
CA CYS A 59 17.55 -7.28 5.31
C CYS A 59 18.99 -7.74 5.62
N THR A 60 19.94 -6.81 5.67
CA THR A 60 21.34 -7.04 6.02
C THR A 60 21.75 -6.35 7.32
N ASN A 61 20.77 -5.99 8.16
CA ASN A 61 21.02 -5.33 9.42
C ASN A 61 21.23 -6.36 10.54
N PRO A 62 22.46 -6.54 11.08
CA PRO A 62 22.71 -7.49 12.16
C PRO A 62 22.01 -7.14 13.48
N ALA A 63 21.55 -5.89 13.65
CA ALA A 63 20.74 -5.49 14.79
C ALA A 63 19.23 -5.76 14.62
N SER A 64 18.81 -6.22 13.43
CA SER A 64 17.42 -6.57 13.14
C SER A 64 17.15 -8.04 13.44
N ASN A 65 15.95 -8.33 13.96
CA ASN A 65 15.45 -9.71 14.05
C ASN A 65 15.24 -10.39 12.68
N PHE A 66 15.41 -9.63 11.59
CA PHE A 66 15.25 -10.09 10.21
C PHE A 66 16.56 -10.17 9.43
N ASP A 67 17.72 -10.10 10.09
CA ASP A 67 19.01 -10.26 9.41
C ASP A 67 19.04 -11.53 8.55
N GLY A 68 19.45 -11.37 7.28
CA GLY A 68 19.47 -12.44 6.27
C GLY A 68 18.10 -12.89 5.75
N ARG A 69 16.99 -12.26 6.16
CA ARG A 69 15.63 -12.63 5.73
C ARG A 69 15.11 -11.71 4.62
N VAL A 70 14.37 -12.31 3.69
CA VAL A 70 13.60 -11.58 2.68
C VAL A 70 12.35 -10.97 3.34
N ARG A 71 12.11 -9.69 3.08
CA ARG A 71 10.99 -8.90 3.59
C ARG A 71 10.32 -8.15 2.46
N PHE A 72 9.02 -7.93 2.60
CA PHE A 72 8.30 -7.03 1.72
C PHE A 72 8.69 -5.58 2.02
N GLU A 73 8.76 -4.75 0.99
CA GLU A 73 9.20 -3.35 1.07
C GLU A 73 8.35 -2.53 2.06
N HIS A 74 7.10 -2.92 2.31
CA HIS A 74 6.19 -2.24 3.23
C HIS A 74 6.18 -2.79 4.67
N ASP A 75 7.00 -3.80 5.01
CA ASP A 75 6.91 -4.50 6.32
C ASP A 75 7.52 -3.72 7.51
N GLY A 76 8.72 -3.17 7.34
CA GLY A 76 9.44 -2.42 8.36
C GLY A 76 10.02 -3.23 9.53
N CYS A 77 10.80 -2.54 10.36
CA CYS A 77 11.30 -3.07 11.65
C CYS A 77 11.77 -1.95 12.59
N THR A 78 11.92 -2.25 13.88
CA THR A 78 12.40 -1.30 14.89
C THR A 78 13.87 -0.89 14.72
N ALA A 79 14.64 -1.65 13.94
CA ALA A 79 16.03 -1.35 13.60
C ALA A 79 16.15 -0.62 12.24
N PHE A 80 15.13 0.17 11.88
CA PHE A 80 15.10 0.95 10.66
C PHE A 80 16.23 1.98 10.63
N ALA A 81 16.89 2.11 9.48
CA ALA A 81 17.90 3.11 9.24
C ALA A 81 17.58 3.79 7.91
N ASN A 82 17.20 5.06 7.97
CA ASN A 82 16.79 5.82 6.80
C ASN A 82 17.90 5.87 5.74
N ARG A 83 17.50 5.96 4.46
CA ARG A 83 18.43 6.29 3.38
C ARG A 83 18.68 7.80 3.34
N ASP A 84 19.94 8.18 3.14
CA ASP A 84 20.33 9.59 3.12
C ASP A 84 19.76 10.34 1.91
N ASP A 85 19.46 9.62 0.82
CA ASP A 85 18.90 10.17 -0.43
C ASP A 85 17.36 10.15 -0.46
N GLY A 86 16.70 9.63 0.58
CA GLY A 86 15.24 9.50 0.64
C GLY A 86 14.66 8.52 -0.40
N SER A 87 15.47 7.67 -1.00
CA SER A 87 15.03 6.68 -2.00
C SER A 87 14.25 5.52 -1.37
N PHE A 88 13.38 4.92 -2.18
CA PHE A 88 12.57 3.75 -1.83
C PHE A 88 12.70 2.67 -2.90
N GLY A 89 12.80 1.41 -2.48
CA GLY A 89 13.15 0.26 -3.33
C GLY A 89 14.66 0.08 -3.40
#